data_AF-I8QN71-F1
#
_entry.id   AF-I8QN71-F1
#
_cell.length_a   1.000
_cell.length_b   1.000
_cell.length_c   1.000
_cell.angle_alpha   90.00
_cell.angle_beta   90.00
_cell.angle_gamma   90.00
#
_symmetry.space_group_name_H-M   'P 1'
#
loop_
_entity.id
_entity.type
_entity.pdbx_description
1 polymer ?
#
loop_
_entity_poly.entity_id
_entity_poly.type
_entity_poly.pdbx_seq_one_letter_code
_entity_poly.pdbx_strand_id
1 'polypeptide(L)'
;MGAWEDEHFAQVECELGVWGRDRLLWLRSSRAGPGAVEVAAVPGWSPVSRLAGPGVAVRHGRGPLAGAALLFELSEWSAFVAGLRSGEFARLRRMALASAPHREGSAEPRQAAAGDG
;
A
#
# COMPACT_ATOMS: atom_id res chain seq x y z
N MET A 1 -12.58 12.49 28.27
CA MET A 1 -12.87 11.08 27.93
C MET A 1 -13.91 11.11 26.82
N GLY A 2 -13.59 10.61 25.62
CA GLY A 2 -14.51 10.23 24.54
C GLY A 2 -15.18 11.34 23.72
N ALA A 3 -14.75 11.53 22.47
CA ALA A 3 -15.55 11.94 21.29
C ALA A 3 -14.67 12.22 20.04
N TRP A 4 -13.64 11.41 19.77
CA TRP A 4 -12.81 11.54 18.55
C TRP A 4 -12.74 10.24 17.75
N GLU A 5 -13.65 9.31 18.01
CA GLU A 5 -13.79 8.07 17.25
C GLU A 5 -15.03 8.22 16.37
N ASP A 6 -14.91 7.87 15.09
CA ASP A 6 -15.99 7.43 14.19
C ASP A 6 -16.50 8.29 13.00
N GLU A 7 -15.86 9.38 12.54
CA GLU A 7 -16.37 10.09 11.33
C GLU A 7 -15.38 10.30 10.16
N HIS A 8 -14.16 9.76 10.21
CA HIS A 8 -13.18 9.98 9.12
C HIS A 8 -12.60 8.73 8.45
N PHE A 9 -13.10 7.55 8.80
CA PHE A 9 -12.81 6.35 8.02
C PHE A 9 -14.03 6.03 7.18
N ALA A 10 -13.96 6.37 5.90
CA ALA A 10 -14.82 5.75 4.91
C ALA A 10 -14.76 4.24 5.17
N GLN A 11 -15.89 3.63 5.53
CA GLN A 11 -16.00 2.18 5.58
C GLN A 11 -15.42 1.67 4.26
N VAL A 12 -14.38 0.83 4.34
CA VAL A 12 -13.82 0.19 3.16
C VAL A 12 -14.86 -0.83 2.71
N GLU A 13 -15.91 -0.37 2.03
CA GLU A 13 -17.01 -1.23 1.53
C GLU A 13 -16.53 -2.14 0.38
N CYS A 14 -15.31 -1.90 -0.11
CA CYS A 14 -14.70 -2.51 -1.27
C CYS A 14 -13.46 -3.34 -0.88
N GLU A 15 -13.62 -4.24 0.09
CA GLU A 15 -12.57 -5.20 0.45
C GLU A 15 -12.74 -6.52 -0.31
N LEU A 16 -11.66 -7.00 -0.95
CA LEU A 16 -11.64 -8.35 -1.50
C LEU A 16 -11.29 -9.35 -0.38
N GLY A 17 -12.27 -10.17 0.00
CA GLY A 17 -12.10 -11.22 0.99
C GLY A 17 -10.95 -12.18 0.66
N VAL A 18 -10.38 -12.78 1.72
CA VAL A 18 -9.13 -13.58 1.67
C VAL A 18 -9.13 -14.64 0.56
N TRP A 19 -10.26 -15.29 0.31
CA TRP A 19 -10.37 -16.40 -0.63
C TRP A 19 -10.43 -15.95 -2.10
N GLY A 20 -10.95 -14.75 -2.38
CA GLY A 20 -11.08 -14.21 -3.72
C GLY A 20 -9.80 -13.57 -4.25
N ARG A 21 -9.08 -12.89 -3.36
CA ARG A 21 -7.83 -12.20 -3.71
C ARG A 21 -6.68 -13.15 -4.03
N ASP A 22 -6.60 -14.31 -3.39
CA ASP A 22 -5.45 -15.22 -3.56
C ASP A 22 -5.46 -15.93 -4.92
N ARG A 23 -6.60 -15.86 -5.64
CA ARG A 23 -6.75 -16.37 -7.01
C ARG A 23 -6.38 -15.35 -8.08
N LEU A 24 -6.13 -14.10 -7.71
CA LEU A 24 -5.75 -13.07 -8.66
C LEU A 24 -4.26 -13.14 -9.01
N LEU A 25 -3.92 -12.74 -10.23
CA LEU A 25 -2.54 -12.55 -10.63
C LEU A 25 -2.03 -11.20 -10.12
N TRP A 26 -1.20 -11.25 -9.08
CA TRP A 26 -0.61 -10.07 -8.45
C TRP A 26 0.69 -9.65 -9.14
N LEU A 27 0.75 -8.37 -9.51
CA LEU A 27 1.90 -7.75 -10.14
C LEU A 27 2.58 -6.80 -9.16
N ARG A 28 3.90 -6.84 -9.16
CA ARG A 28 4.77 -5.94 -8.38
C ARG A 28 5.80 -5.33 -9.30
N SER A 29 6.14 -4.06 -9.08
CA SER A 29 7.25 -3.43 -9.79
C SER A 29 8.58 -4.11 -9.43
N SER A 30 9.44 -4.37 -10.42
CA SER A 30 10.80 -4.85 -10.19
C SER A 30 11.68 -3.86 -9.42
N ARG A 31 11.27 -2.58 -9.33
CA ARG A 31 11.96 -1.52 -8.59
C ARG A 31 11.41 -1.30 -7.18
N ALA A 32 10.40 -2.08 -6.76
CA ALA A 32 9.71 -1.85 -5.50
C ALA A 32 10.52 -2.38 -4.30
N GLY A 33 10.84 -1.48 -3.36
CA GLY A 33 11.47 -1.84 -2.08
C GLY A 33 10.55 -2.58 -1.10
N PRO A 34 11.06 -2.92 0.09
CA PRO A 34 10.25 -3.51 1.16
C PRO A 34 9.06 -2.60 1.51
N GLY A 35 7.85 -3.18 1.64
CA GLY A 35 6.64 -2.41 1.93
C GLY A 35 5.88 -1.89 0.71
N ALA A 36 6.35 -2.19 -0.51
CA ALA A 36 5.60 -1.86 -1.71
C ALA A 36 4.27 -2.62 -1.80
N VAL A 37 3.35 -2.05 -2.57
CA VAL A 37 2.07 -2.67 -2.90
C VAL A 37 2.19 -3.61 -4.10
N GLU A 38 1.25 -4.52 -4.20
CA GLU A 38 0.98 -5.36 -5.36
C GLU A 38 -0.38 -4.97 -5.92
N VAL A 39 -0.54 -5.09 -7.24
CA VAL A 39 -1.77 -4.75 -7.97
C VAL A 39 -2.25 -5.92 -8.81
N ALA A 40 -3.56 -6.12 -8.92
CA ALA A 40 -4.15 -7.15 -9.76
C ALA A 40 -5.39 -6.63 -10.49
N ALA A 41 -5.61 -7.10 -11.72
CA ALA A 41 -6.86 -6.84 -12.42
C ALA A 41 -7.99 -7.70 -11.84
N VAL A 42 -9.17 -7.10 -11.70
CA VAL A 42 -10.39 -7.78 -11.22
C VAL A 42 -11.39 -7.82 -12.37
N PRO A 43 -11.83 -9.02 -12.81
CA PRO A 43 -12.83 -9.13 -13.85
C PRO A 43 -14.20 -8.65 -13.34
N GLY A 44 -14.99 -8.06 -14.24
CA GLY A 44 -16.18 -7.29 -13.88
C GLY A 44 -17.39 -8.07 -13.39
N TRP A 45 -17.39 -9.39 -13.56
CA TRP A 45 -18.28 -10.27 -12.82
C TRP A 45 -17.42 -11.29 -12.10
N SER A 46 -17.40 -11.21 -10.77
CA SER A 46 -16.70 -12.17 -9.95
C SER A 46 -17.51 -12.42 -8.69
N PRO A 47 -17.81 -13.67 -8.30
CA PRO A 47 -18.54 -13.98 -7.07
C PRO A 47 -17.80 -13.52 -5.81
N VAL A 48 -16.54 -13.09 -5.95
CA VAL A 48 -15.71 -12.57 -4.88
C VAL A 48 -15.59 -11.04 -4.86
N SER A 49 -16.05 -10.33 -5.90
CA SER A 49 -16.00 -8.86 -5.96
C SER A 49 -17.42 -8.28 -5.94
N ARG A 50 -17.65 -7.24 -5.13
CA ARG A 50 -18.91 -6.47 -5.14
C ARG A 50 -18.94 -5.39 -6.23
N LEU A 51 -17.89 -5.26 -7.03
CA LEU A 51 -17.84 -4.28 -8.12
C LEU A 51 -18.92 -4.61 -9.17
N ALA A 52 -19.59 -3.58 -9.67
CA ALA A 52 -20.56 -3.71 -10.76
C ALA A 52 -19.91 -3.95 -12.14
N GLY A 53 -18.58 -3.87 -12.21
CA GLY A 53 -17.79 -3.97 -13.43
C GLY A 53 -16.29 -4.22 -13.14
N PRO A 54 -15.44 -4.24 -14.18
CA PRO A 54 -14.02 -4.56 -14.01
C PRO A 54 -13.30 -3.51 -13.15
N GLY A 55 -12.25 -3.93 -12.47
CA GLY A 55 -11.55 -3.09 -11.52
C GLY A 55 -10.10 -3.47 -11.27
N VAL A 56 -9.50 -2.83 -10.27
CA VAL A 56 -8.13 -3.06 -9.83
C VAL A 56 -8.12 -3.32 -8.33
N ALA A 57 -7.48 -4.41 -7.92
CA ALA A 57 -7.20 -4.69 -6.52
C ALA A 57 -5.78 -4.24 -6.16
N VAL A 58 -5.62 -3.67 -4.97
CA VAL A 58 -4.33 -3.26 -4.42
C VAL A 58 -4.15 -3.88 -3.04
N ARG A 59 -3.01 -4.51 -2.79
CA ARG A 59 -2.67 -5.07 -1.47
C ARG A 59 -1.25 -4.74 -1.08
N HIS A 60 -0.93 -4.89 0.20
CA HIS A 60 0.45 -4.79 0.67
C HIS A 60 1.27 -6.00 0.18
N GLY A 61 2.49 -5.79 -0.30
CA GLY A 61 3.37 -6.83 -0.84
C GLY A 61 4.00 -7.78 0.19
N ARG A 62 3.43 -7.87 1.41
CA ARG A 62 3.71 -8.95 2.37
C ARG A 62 2.73 -10.11 2.17
N GLY A 63 1.92 -10.07 1.10
CA GLY A 63 0.99 -11.12 0.74
C GLY A 63 -0.27 -11.15 1.61
N PRO A 64 -1.00 -12.28 1.65
CA PRO A 64 -2.31 -12.39 2.30
C PRO A 64 -2.28 -12.14 3.82
N LEU A 65 -1.11 -12.19 4.46
CA LEU A 65 -0.96 -11.93 5.89
C LEU A 65 -1.17 -10.45 6.27
N ALA A 66 -1.20 -9.55 5.29
CA ALA A 66 -1.27 -8.11 5.52
C ALA A 66 -2.71 -7.53 5.58
N GLY A 67 -3.74 -8.38 5.72
CA GLY A 67 -5.13 -7.94 5.71
C GLY A 67 -5.69 -7.74 4.29
N ALA A 68 -6.95 -7.33 4.17
CA ALA A 68 -7.73 -7.26 2.93
C ALA A 68 -7.06 -6.45 1.80
N ALA A 69 -7.50 -6.68 0.56
CA ALA A 69 -7.08 -5.86 -0.58
C ALA A 69 -8.13 -4.77 -0.84
N LEU A 70 -7.65 -3.54 -1.11
CA LEU A 70 -8.48 -2.44 -1.57
C LEU A 70 -8.93 -2.70 -3.00
N LEU A 71 -10.22 -2.53 -3.29
CA LEU A 71 -10.76 -2.62 -4.64
C LEU A 71 -11.11 -1.22 -5.16
N PHE A 72 -10.80 -1.01 -6.43
CA PHE A 72 -11.16 0.18 -7.20
C PHE A 72 -11.98 -0.25 -8.41
N GLU A 73 -13.06 0.46 -8.71
CA GLU A 73 -13.60 0.47 -10.06
C GLU A 73 -12.58 1.01 -11.05
N LEU A 74 -12.71 0.65 -12.33
CA LEU A 74 -11.77 1.11 -13.36
C LEU A 74 -11.74 2.65 -13.50
N SER A 75 -12.88 3.31 -13.31
CA SER A 75 -13.01 4.78 -13.29
C SER A 75 -12.25 5.40 -12.14
N GLU A 76 -12.43 4.87 -10.92
CA GLU A 76 -11.76 5.31 -9.71
C GLU A 76 -10.24 5.12 -9.80
N TRP A 77 -9.80 3.95 -10.29
CA TRP A 77 -8.39 3.68 -10.52
C TRP A 77 -7.77 4.67 -11.51
N SER A 78 -8.50 4.98 -12.59
CA SER A 78 -8.05 5.94 -13.60
C SER A 78 -7.90 7.34 -13.02
N ALA A 79 -8.87 7.79 -12.22
CA ALA A 79 -8.82 9.06 -11.51
C ALA A 79 -7.67 9.11 -10.51
N PHE A 80 -7.47 8.05 -9.73
CA PHE A 80 -6.35 7.94 -8.78
C PHE A 80 -4.98 8.05 -9.47
N VAL A 81 -4.78 7.33 -10.58
CA VAL A 81 -3.54 7.40 -11.36
C VAL A 81 -3.33 8.79 -11.97
N ALA A 82 -4.41 9.44 -12.44
CA ALA A 82 -4.34 10.81 -12.94
C ALA A 82 -3.91 11.80 -11.83
N GLY A 83 -4.50 11.72 -10.64
CA GLY A 83 -4.12 12.52 -9.47
C GLY A 83 -2.67 12.28 -9.01
N LEU A 84 -2.20 11.03 -9.05
CA LEU A 84 -0.79 10.72 -8.79
C LEU A 84 0.15 11.39 -9.79
N ARG A 85 -0.19 11.36 -11.08
CA ARG A 85 0.61 11.96 -12.15
C ARG A 85 0.60 13.49 -12.10
N SER A 86 -0.51 14.10 -11.69
CA SER A 86 -0.61 15.55 -11.50
C SER A 86 0.07 16.04 -10.22
N GLY A 87 0.46 15.13 -9.32
CA GLY A 87 1.10 15.47 -8.05
C GLY A 87 0.12 15.89 -6.95
N GLU A 88 -1.17 15.61 -7.11
CA GLU A 88 -2.24 15.92 -6.15
C GLU A 88 -1.91 15.44 -4.73
N PHE A 89 -1.29 14.26 -4.63
CA PHE A 89 -0.92 13.63 -3.37
C PHE A 89 0.48 14.01 -2.85
N ALA A 90 1.17 14.98 -3.46
CA ALA A 90 2.53 15.38 -3.05
C ALA A 90 2.59 15.90 -1.61
N ARG A 91 1.54 16.60 -1.15
CA ARG A 91 1.45 17.08 0.23
C ARG A 91 1.41 15.91 1.23
N LEU A 92 0.56 14.91 0.97
CA LEU A 92 0.45 13.72 1.81
C LEU A 92 1.77 12.94 1.84
N ARG A 93 2.45 12.82 0.69
CA ARG A 93 3.80 12.22 0.63
C ARG A 93 4.80 12.93 1.53
N ARG A 94 4.82 14.27 1.53
CA ARG A 94 5.74 15.05 2.41
C ARG A 94 5.44 14.82 3.88
N MET A 95 4.15 14.79 4.26
CA MET A 95 3.74 14.53 5.63
C MET A 95 4.17 13.12 6.07
N ALA A 96 3.92 12.10 5.25
CA ALA A 96 4.32 10.73 5.55
C ALA A 96 5.83 10.57 5.72
N LEU A 97 6.64 11.25 4.90
CA LEU A 97 8.10 11.23 5.02
C LEU A 97 8.60 11.97 6.26
N ALA A 98 7.95 13.06 6.67
CA ALA A 98 8.30 13.78 7.89
C ALA A 98 7.97 12.99 9.16
N SER A 99 6.93 12.14 9.12
CA SER A 99 6.52 11.30 10.24
C SER A 99 7.23 9.94 10.30
N ALA A 100 8.06 9.61 9.30
CA ALA A 100 8.81 8.35 9.32
C ALA A 100 9.94 8.43 10.37
N PRO A 101 10.05 7.45 11.29
CA PRO A 101 11.11 7.47 12.29
C PRO A 101 12.47 7.47 11.59
N HIS A 102 13.36 8.38 12.02
CA HIS A 102 14.73 8.44 11.55
C HIS A 102 15.38 7.08 11.83
N ARG A 103 15.77 6.33 10.79
CA ARG A 103 16.62 5.14 10.99
C ARG A 103 18.00 5.63 11.42
N GLU A 104 18.19 5.80 12.72
CA GLU A 104 19.53 5.84 13.30
C GLU A 104 20.18 4.48 13.09
N GLY A 105 21.19 4.49 12.24
CA GLY A 105 22.03 3.35 11.91
C GLY A 105 23.29 3.82 11.20
N SER A 106 23.84 4.97 11.63
CA SER A 106 25.22 5.32 11.32
C SER A 106 26.07 4.57 12.34
N ALA A 107 26.52 3.36 11.97
CA ALA A 107 27.54 2.67 12.73
C ALA A 107 28.83 3.48 12.62
N GLU A 108 29.18 4.14 13.71
CA GLU A 108 30.43 4.83 13.98
C GLU A 108 31.65 3.97 13.56
N PRO A 109 32.68 4.53 12.89
CA PRO A 109 33.92 3.82 12.63
C PRO A 109 34.69 3.70 13.95
N ARG A 110 34.79 2.49 14.50
CA ARG A 110 35.69 2.24 15.64
C ARG A 110 37.15 2.40 15.19
N GLN A 111 37.78 3.48 15.64
CA GLN A 111 39.23 3.60 15.74
C GLN A 111 39.77 2.79 16.93
N ALA A 112 41.05 2.39 16.78
CA ALA A 112 41.98 1.74 17.71
C ALA A 112 41.77 0.22 17.93
N ALA A 113 42.80 -0.62 17.91
CA ALA A 113 44.16 -0.38 18.40
C ALA A 113 45.26 -1.01 17.53
N ALA A 114 46.37 -0.29 17.45
CA ALA A 114 47.69 -0.84 17.21
C ALA A 114 48.04 -1.84 18.33
N GLY A 115 48.59 -2.99 17.96
CA GLY A 115 49.24 -3.92 18.86
C GLY A 115 50.55 -4.34 18.22
N ASP A 116 51.62 -3.64 18.57
CA ASP A 116 52.99 -4.15 18.49
C ASP A 116 53.15 -5.25 19.54
N GLY A 117 53.84 -6.32 19.17
CA GLY A 117 54.19 -7.46 20.01
C GLY A 117 54.80 -8.59 19.19
#